data_AF-A0A9D4VAY3-F1
#
_entry.id   AF-A0A9D4VAY3-F1
#
_cell.length_a   1.000
_cell.length_b   1.000
_cell.length_c   1.000
_cell.angle_alpha   90.00
_cell.angle_beta   90.00
_cell.angle_gamma   90.00
#
_symmetry.space_group_name_H-M   'P 1'
#
loop_
_entity.id
_entity.type
_entity.pdbx_description
1 polymer ?
#
loop_
_entity_poly.entity_id
_entity_poly.type
_entity_poly.pdbx_seq_one_letter_code
_entity_poly.pdbx_strand_id
1 'polypeptide(L)'
;MGLFTFLGLAVTSSSEVIFGRVISNPMELLGQIGGVVPIITSFIGLTLATLTTNIAANVMAPANALVNLNPSLFSFRSGALLTAVLGIVFGPWQFIKSSESFISTWLVGYSALLGPLSGIILVDYHIIRKRHLDLDSLYTTEPTGMYWYTNGYNLIAIAALLLAVAPCIPGFLYTVGFLKKVPSILLAVYDNAWMFGFLAAGFMYWLMFLLFNFGQGQSSTAKAD
;
A
#
# COMPACT_ATOMS: atom_id res chain seq x y z
N MET A 1 6.15 13.28 8.71
CA MET A 1 4.82 12.68 8.99
C MET A 1 4.36 12.91 10.42
N GLY A 2 5.17 12.65 11.46
CA GLY A 2 4.74 12.83 12.87
C GLY A 2 4.15 14.20 13.21
N LEU A 3 4.72 15.29 12.71
CA LEU A 3 4.19 16.65 12.93
C LEU A 3 2.78 16.85 12.34
N PHE A 4 2.51 16.32 11.13
CA PHE A 4 1.20 16.40 10.50
C PHE A 4 0.14 15.61 11.27
N THR A 5 0.50 14.41 11.73
CA THR A 5 -0.38 13.58 12.57
C THR A 5 -0.69 14.26 13.90
N PHE A 6 0.33 14.84 14.54
CA PHE A 6 0.16 15.61 15.78
C PHE A 6 -0.77 16.81 15.57
N LEU A 7 -0.54 17.62 14.53
CA LEU A 7 -1.38 18.78 14.24
C LEU A 7 -2.83 18.36 13.96
N GLY A 8 -3.05 17.29 13.19
CA GLY A 8 -4.39 16.74 12.95
C GLY A 8 -5.09 16.34 14.25
N LEU A 9 -4.42 15.56 15.11
CA LEU A 9 -4.97 15.15 16.40
C LEU A 9 -5.25 16.33 17.33
N ALA A 10 -4.32 17.29 17.41
CA ALA A 10 -4.47 18.48 18.24
C ALA A 10 -5.65 19.34 17.78
N VAL A 11 -5.79 19.58 16.47
CA VAL A 11 -6.91 20.35 15.90
C VAL A 11 -8.24 19.63 16.12
N THR A 12 -8.32 18.32 15.84
CA THR A 12 -9.54 17.54 16.04
C THR A 12 -9.92 17.45 17.52
N SER A 13 -8.98 17.26 18.43
CA SER A 13 -9.25 17.28 19.88
C SER A 13 -9.70 18.66 20.37
N SER A 14 -9.11 19.73 19.84
CA SER A 14 -9.52 21.11 20.18
C SER A 14 -10.96 21.41 19.76
N SER A 15 -11.46 20.77 18.69
CA SER A 15 -12.84 20.96 18.24
C SER A 15 -13.89 20.51 19.27
N GLU A 16 -13.58 19.50 20.09
CA GLU A 16 -14.45 19.06 21.17
C GLU A 16 -14.59 20.14 22.25
N VAL A 17 -13.48 20.77 22.61
CA VAL A 17 -13.44 21.85 23.61
C VAL A 17 -14.13 23.12 23.09
N ILE A 18 -13.97 23.45 21.81
CA ILE A 18 -14.47 24.71 21.23
C ILE A 18 -15.94 24.59 20.78
N PHE A 19 -16.30 23.49 20.12
CA PHE A 19 -17.60 23.31 19.45
C PHE A 19 -18.49 22.27 20.13
N GLY A 20 -18.02 21.62 21.20
CA GLY A 20 -18.79 20.62 21.96
C GLY A 20 -18.94 19.27 21.25
N ARG A 21 -18.28 19.06 20.11
CA ARG A 21 -18.26 17.78 19.37
C ARG A 21 -16.95 17.63 18.60
N VAL A 22 -16.52 16.39 18.43
CA VAL A 22 -15.35 16.07 17.61
C VAL A 22 -15.68 16.25 16.14
N ILE A 23 -14.97 17.17 15.47
CA ILE A 23 -15.06 17.42 14.04
C ILE A 23 -13.78 16.92 13.37
N SER A 24 -13.85 15.75 12.75
CA SER A 24 -12.72 15.14 12.04
C SER A 24 -12.60 15.62 10.59
N ASN A 25 -13.69 16.16 10.02
CA ASN A 25 -13.69 16.64 8.64
C ASN A 25 -13.19 18.11 8.60
N PRO A 26 -12.04 18.39 7.96
CA PRO A 26 -11.47 19.74 7.92
C PRO A 26 -12.36 20.75 7.18
N MET A 27 -13.15 20.29 6.21
CA MET A 27 -14.10 21.15 5.48
C MET A 27 -15.27 21.58 6.38
N GLU A 28 -15.77 20.66 7.21
CA GLU A 28 -16.81 20.97 8.18
C GLU A 28 -16.29 21.91 9.26
N LEU A 29 -15.07 21.66 9.76
CA LEU A 29 -14.41 22.50 10.75
C LEU A 29 -14.22 23.94 10.23
N LEU A 30 -13.80 24.09 8.98
CA LEU A 30 -13.65 25.41 8.34
C LEU A 30 -14.98 26.16 8.26
N GLY A 31 -16.07 25.45 7.98
CA GLY A 31 -17.42 26.02 7.95
C GLY A 31 -17.88 26.55 9.32
N GLN A 32 -17.41 25.97 10.42
CA GLN A 32 -17.75 26.39 11.79
C GLN A 32 -16.94 27.61 12.27
N ILE A 33 -15.69 27.77 11.82
CA ILE A 33 -14.83 28.90 12.23
C ILE A 33 -15.42 30.23 11.74
N GLY A 34 -15.95 30.26 10.51
CA GLY A 34 -16.53 31.46 9.91
C GLY A 34 -15.50 32.55 9.55
N GLY A 35 -15.98 33.60 8.88
CA GLY A 35 -15.17 34.72 8.43
C GLY A 35 -14.59 34.55 7.03
N VAL A 36 -14.72 35.60 6.20
CA VAL A 36 -14.35 35.56 4.78
C VAL A 36 -12.85 35.29 4.58
N VAL A 37 -11.99 35.93 5.38
CA VAL A 37 -10.54 35.79 5.23
C VAL A 37 -10.04 34.39 5.60
N PRO A 38 -10.36 33.80 6.79
CA PRO A 38 -9.98 32.43 7.12
C PRO A 38 -10.52 31.38 6.15
N ILE A 39 -11.74 31.58 5.66
CA ILE A 39 -12.36 30.68 4.67
C ILE A 39 -11.54 30.70 3.37
N ILE A 40 -11.32 31.87 2.78
CA ILE A 40 -10.60 31.98 1.50
C ILE A 40 -9.18 31.41 1.60
N THR A 41 -8.43 31.77 2.66
CA THR A 41 -7.04 31.30 2.82
C THR A 41 -6.99 29.79 3.01
N SER A 42 -7.90 29.21 3.80
CA SER A 42 -7.97 27.77 4.02
C SER A 42 -8.40 27.01 2.78
N PHE A 43 -9.32 27.55 1.97
CA PHE A 43 -9.70 26.94 0.69
C PHE A 43 -8.55 26.88 -0.30
N ILE A 44 -7.77 27.97 -0.42
CA ILE A 44 -6.57 27.99 -1.27
C ILE A 44 -5.55 26.98 -0.75
N GLY A 45 -5.28 26.99 0.56
CA GLY A 45 -4.35 26.05 1.20
C GLY A 45 -4.75 24.60 1.00
N LEU A 46 -6.03 24.26 1.23
CA LEU A 46 -6.54 22.90 1.10
C LEU A 46 -6.52 22.43 -0.36
N THR A 47 -6.85 23.30 -1.30
CA THR A 47 -6.79 23.00 -2.75
C THR A 47 -5.35 22.72 -3.17
N LEU A 48 -4.40 23.57 -2.78
CA LEU A 48 -2.98 23.38 -3.06
C LEU A 48 -2.44 22.10 -2.41
N ALA A 49 -2.74 21.86 -1.14
CA ALA A 49 -2.32 20.65 -0.43
C ALA A 49 -2.88 19.37 -1.10
N THR A 50 -4.14 19.41 -1.52
CA THR A 50 -4.79 18.28 -2.20
C THR A 50 -4.14 18.04 -3.56
N LEU A 51 -3.96 19.07 -4.38
CA LEU A 51 -3.36 18.93 -5.72
C LEU A 51 -1.94 18.41 -5.65
N THR A 52 -1.10 19.03 -4.82
CA THR A 52 0.32 18.67 -4.69
C THR A 52 0.51 17.24 -4.19
N THR A 53 -0.26 16.84 -3.17
CA THR A 53 -0.15 15.48 -2.60
C THR A 53 -0.73 14.42 -3.54
N ASN A 54 -1.88 14.69 -4.17
CA ASN A 54 -2.58 13.69 -4.96
C ASN A 54 -1.79 13.30 -6.23
N ILE A 55 -1.18 14.28 -6.91
CA ILE A 55 -0.35 14.01 -8.10
C ILE A 55 0.86 13.15 -7.72
N ALA A 56 1.59 13.53 -6.67
CA ALA A 56 2.82 12.85 -6.28
C ALA A 56 2.56 11.44 -5.69
N ALA A 57 1.57 11.32 -4.81
CA ALA A 57 1.35 10.09 -4.05
C ALA A 57 0.46 9.07 -4.78
N ASN A 58 -0.56 9.53 -5.53
CA ASN A 58 -1.60 8.64 -6.04
C ASN A 58 -1.60 8.47 -7.57
N VAL A 59 -1.00 9.39 -8.33
CA VAL A 59 -0.98 9.29 -9.80
C VAL A 59 0.33 8.69 -10.31
N MET A 60 1.47 9.06 -9.71
CA MET A 60 2.78 8.70 -10.25
C MET A 60 3.05 7.19 -10.24
N ALA A 61 2.74 6.51 -9.14
CA ALA A 61 2.96 5.07 -9.01
C ALA A 61 2.14 4.22 -10.01
N PRO A 62 0.80 4.34 -10.10
CA PRO A 62 0.01 3.57 -11.08
C PRO A 62 0.33 3.96 -12.53
N ALA A 63 0.63 5.24 -12.82
CA ALA A 63 1.05 5.65 -14.15
C ALA A 63 2.35 4.93 -14.58
N ASN A 64 3.34 4.86 -13.69
CA ASN A 64 4.58 4.13 -13.95
C ASN A 64 4.34 2.61 -14.04
N ALA A 65 3.44 2.06 -13.23
CA ALA A 65 3.08 0.65 -13.32
C ALA A 65 2.50 0.30 -14.71
N LEU A 66 1.65 1.15 -15.27
CA LEU A 66 1.10 0.97 -16.62
C LEU A 66 2.18 1.06 -17.71
N VAL A 67 3.10 2.02 -17.59
CA VAL A 67 4.24 2.17 -18.52
C VAL A 67 5.14 0.94 -18.48
N ASN A 68 5.42 0.41 -17.28
CA ASN A 68 6.24 -0.80 -17.12
C ASN A 68 5.51 -2.07 -17.57
N LEU A 69 4.18 -2.13 -17.43
CA LEU A 69 3.38 -3.28 -17.85
C LEU A 69 3.36 -3.41 -19.38
N ASN A 70 3.20 -2.29 -20.09
CA ASN A 70 3.23 -2.29 -21.54
C ASN A 70 3.72 -0.92 -22.09
N PRO A 71 5.04 -0.77 -22.32
CA PRO A 71 5.62 0.50 -22.75
C PRO A 71 5.26 0.89 -24.20
N SER A 72 4.77 -0.05 -25.03
CA SER A 72 4.33 0.28 -26.40
C SER A 72 2.91 0.87 -26.44
N LEU A 73 2.09 0.57 -25.42
CA LEU A 73 0.72 1.10 -25.29
C LEU A 73 0.64 2.35 -24.41
N PHE A 74 1.45 2.42 -23.35
CA PHE A 74 1.35 3.47 -22.34
C PHE A 74 2.57 4.37 -22.31
N SER A 75 2.31 5.67 -22.45
CA SER A 75 3.22 6.74 -22.03
C SER A 75 2.85 7.20 -20.62
N PHE A 76 3.74 7.90 -19.94
CA PHE A 76 3.41 8.47 -18.61
C PHE A 76 2.15 9.33 -18.65
N ARG A 77 1.96 10.13 -19.73
CA ARG A 77 0.78 10.99 -19.89
C ARG A 77 -0.51 10.18 -20.03
N SER A 78 -0.52 9.15 -20.88
CA SER A 78 -1.71 8.31 -21.06
C SER A 78 -2.00 7.44 -19.83
N GLY A 79 -0.97 6.92 -19.17
CA GLY A 79 -1.10 6.19 -17.90
C GLY A 79 -1.64 7.06 -16.76
N ALA A 80 -1.17 8.31 -16.64
CA ALA A 80 -1.67 9.27 -15.65
C ALA A 80 -3.13 9.64 -15.89
N LEU A 81 -3.52 9.87 -17.16
CA LEU A 81 -4.91 10.18 -17.52
C LEU A 81 -5.83 8.99 -17.22
N LEU A 82 -5.44 7.77 -17.58
CA LEU A 82 -6.20 6.57 -17.29
C LEU A 82 -6.37 6.36 -15.79
N THR A 83 -5.30 6.55 -15.01
CA THR A 83 -5.33 6.50 -13.54
C THR A 83 -6.34 7.49 -12.98
N ALA A 84 -6.34 8.74 -13.45
CA ALA A 84 -7.26 9.76 -13.00
C ALA A 84 -8.73 9.38 -13.29
N VAL A 85 -9.02 8.87 -14.49
CA VAL A 85 -10.35 8.41 -14.88
C VAL A 85 -10.80 7.24 -14.00
N LEU A 86 -9.95 6.22 -13.84
CA LEU A 86 -10.27 5.05 -13.01
C LEU A 86 -10.48 5.43 -11.54
N GLY A 87 -9.68 6.38 -11.01
CA GLY A 87 -9.84 6.90 -9.65
C GLY A 87 -11.19 7.58 -9.43
N ILE A 88 -11.69 8.33 -10.43
CA ILE A 88 -13.02 8.94 -10.37
C ILE A 88 -14.12 7.86 -10.46
N VAL A 89 -13.99 6.94 -11.41
CA VAL A 89 -14.98 5.86 -11.64
C VAL A 89 -15.11 4.94 -10.43
N PHE A 90 -14.02 4.69 -9.70
CA PHE A 90 -14.03 3.90 -8.48
C PHE A 90 -14.93 4.50 -7.37
N GLY A 91 -15.20 5.80 -7.41
CA GLY A 91 -16.11 6.47 -6.49
C GLY A 91 -15.68 6.41 -5.01
N PRO A 92 -14.43 6.79 -4.67
CA PRO A 92 -13.87 6.60 -3.32
C PRO A 92 -14.65 7.35 -2.22
N TRP A 93 -15.42 8.38 -2.56
CA TRP A 93 -16.27 9.13 -1.63
C TRP A 93 -17.31 8.26 -0.92
N GLN A 94 -17.65 7.09 -1.44
CA GLN A 94 -18.53 6.15 -0.75
C GLN A 94 -17.89 5.60 0.54
N PHE A 95 -16.58 5.37 0.54
CA PHE A 95 -15.83 4.85 1.70
C PHE A 95 -15.56 5.91 2.76
N ILE A 96 -15.56 7.19 2.38
CA ILE A 96 -15.23 8.33 3.26
C ILE A 96 -16.46 8.79 4.07
N LYS A 97 -17.65 8.23 3.81
CA LYS A 97 -18.89 8.55 4.55
C LYS A 97 -18.82 8.22 6.04
N SER A 98 -18.01 7.23 6.42
CA SER A 98 -17.75 6.87 7.82
C SER A 98 -16.25 6.67 8.02
N SER A 99 -15.69 7.36 9.02
CA SER A 99 -14.29 7.20 9.41
C SER A 99 -13.95 5.77 9.81
N GLU A 100 -14.90 5.07 10.46
CA GLU A 100 -14.74 3.67 10.84
C GLU A 100 -14.66 2.77 9.61
N SER A 101 -15.57 2.94 8.65
CA SER A 101 -15.52 2.17 7.39
C SER A 101 -14.25 2.47 6.59
N PHE A 102 -13.77 3.71 6.62
CA PHE A 102 -12.55 4.08 5.91
C PHE A 102 -11.30 3.44 6.56
N ILE A 103 -11.19 3.50 7.89
CA ILE A 103 -10.02 2.98 8.60
C ILE A 103 -10.08 1.46 8.64
N SER A 104 -11.10 0.89 9.26
CA SER A 104 -11.16 -0.53 9.59
C SER A 104 -11.41 -1.40 8.37
N THR A 105 -12.17 -0.93 7.37
CA THR A 105 -12.47 -1.76 6.19
C THR A 105 -11.49 -1.49 5.05
N TRP A 106 -11.29 -0.22 4.69
CA TRP A 106 -10.50 0.13 3.52
C TRP A 106 -8.99 0.13 3.82
N LEU A 107 -8.53 0.96 4.76
CA LEU A 107 -7.09 1.10 5.05
C LEU A 107 -6.50 -0.19 5.59
N VAL A 108 -7.13 -0.83 6.57
CA VAL A 108 -6.62 -2.10 7.13
C VAL A 108 -6.73 -3.24 6.12
N GLY A 109 -7.82 -3.33 5.36
CA GLY A 109 -7.98 -4.31 4.28
C GLY A 109 -6.89 -4.18 3.20
N TYR A 110 -6.62 -2.95 2.75
CA TYR A 110 -5.53 -2.67 1.81
C TYR A 110 -4.15 -2.99 2.40
N SER A 111 -3.95 -2.64 3.67
CA SER A 111 -2.72 -2.90 4.41
C SER A 111 -2.40 -4.39 4.54
N ALA A 112 -3.44 -5.23 4.62
CA ALA A 112 -3.30 -6.68 4.69
C ALA A 112 -2.61 -7.28 3.45
N LEU A 113 -2.66 -6.60 2.30
CA LEU A 113 -1.98 -7.02 1.07
C LEU A 113 -0.60 -6.36 0.91
N LEU A 114 -0.51 -5.06 1.20
CA LEU A 114 0.73 -4.31 1.03
C LEU A 114 1.82 -4.67 2.04
N GLY A 115 1.45 -4.98 3.28
CA GLY A 115 2.40 -5.41 4.31
C GLY A 115 3.21 -6.63 3.86
N PRO A 116 2.53 -7.75 3.49
CA PRO A 116 3.18 -8.94 2.94
C PRO A 116 4.09 -8.69 1.73
N LEU A 117 3.62 -7.94 0.74
CA LEU A 117 4.42 -7.59 -0.45
C LEU A 117 5.70 -6.86 -0.06
N SER A 118 5.59 -5.88 0.85
CA SER A 118 6.73 -5.12 1.34
C SER A 118 7.73 -6.02 2.09
N GLY A 119 7.25 -6.97 2.88
CA GLY A 119 8.07 -7.95 3.59
C GLY A 119 8.88 -8.83 2.63
N ILE A 120 8.23 -9.36 1.59
CA ILE A 120 8.89 -10.20 0.57
C ILE A 120 9.97 -9.42 -0.17
N ILE A 121 9.66 -8.21 -0.67
CA ILE A 121 10.61 -7.37 -1.41
C ILE A 121 11.82 -7.03 -0.54
N LEU A 122 11.60 -6.68 0.73
CA LEU A 122 12.68 -6.28 1.63
C LEU A 122 13.62 -7.44 1.93
N VAL A 123 13.08 -8.63 2.16
CA VAL A 123 13.86 -9.87 2.37
C VAL A 123 14.60 -10.28 1.10
N ASP A 124 13.94 -10.25 -0.06
CA ASP A 124 14.56 -10.59 -1.34
C ASP A 124 15.78 -9.71 -1.61
N TYR A 125 15.62 -8.40 -1.51
CA TYR A 125 16.70 -7.46 -1.81
C TYR A 125 17.81 -7.45 -0.75
N HIS A 126 17.47 -7.35 0.55
CA HIS A 126 18.49 -7.14 1.58
C HIS A 126 19.13 -8.43 2.10
N ILE A 127 18.36 -9.52 2.24
CA ILE A 127 18.83 -10.75 2.87
C ILE A 127 19.31 -11.74 1.81
N ILE A 128 18.47 -12.05 0.82
CA ILE A 128 18.77 -13.06 -0.20
C ILE A 128 19.80 -12.53 -1.19
N ARG A 129 19.53 -11.36 -1.80
CA ARG A 129 20.39 -10.76 -2.83
C ARG A 129 21.48 -9.86 -2.29
N LYS A 130 21.49 -9.59 -0.98
CA LYS A 130 22.48 -8.74 -0.31
C LYS A 130 22.70 -7.39 -1.02
N ARG A 131 21.62 -6.77 -1.51
CA ARG A 131 21.59 -5.50 -2.24
C ARG A 131 22.22 -5.51 -3.64
N HIS A 132 22.47 -6.69 -4.22
CA HIS A 132 22.98 -6.83 -5.59
C HIS A 132 21.82 -7.18 -6.54
N LEU A 133 21.58 -6.30 -7.52
CA LEU A 133 20.59 -6.52 -8.58
C LEU A 133 21.31 -6.50 -9.92
N ASP A 134 21.08 -7.55 -10.70
CA ASP A 134 21.38 -7.54 -12.12
C ASP A 134 20.29 -6.75 -12.86
N LEU A 135 20.66 -5.60 -13.43
CA LEU A 135 19.72 -4.73 -14.14
C LEU A 135 19.36 -5.29 -15.51
N ASP A 136 20.28 -5.94 -16.21
CA ASP A 136 20.03 -6.46 -17.55
C ASP A 136 19.00 -7.58 -17.48
N SER A 137 19.14 -8.47 -16.48
CA SER A 137 18.16 -9.51 -16.22
C SER A 137 16.77 -8.99 -15.80
N LEU A 138 16.64 -7.76 -15.27
CA LEU A 138 15.32 -7.17 -14.91
C LEU A 138 14.52 -6.74 -16.14
N TYR A 139 15.18 -6.44 -17.26
CA TYR A 139 14.56 -5.95 -18.48
C TYR A 139 14.51 -6.99 -19.61
N THR A 140 14.76 -8.27 -19.29
CA THR A 140 14.63 -9.39 -20.24
C THR A 140 13.45 -10.29 -19.91
N THR A 141 12.84 -10.85 -20.94
CA THR A 141 11.79 -11.88 -20.85
C THR A 141 12.30 -13.26 -21.28
N GLU A 142 13.62 -13.44 -21.36
CA GLU A 142 14.22 -14.71 -21.74
C GLU A 142 13.96 -15.78 -20.68
N PRO A 143 13.59 -17.02 -21.08
CA PRO A 143 13.38 -18.11 -20.13
C PRO A 143 14.61 -18.47 -19.28
N THR A 144 15.80 -18.11 -19.74
CA THR A 144 17.10 -18.28 -19.07
C THR A 144 17.45 -17.13 -18.12
N GLY A 145 16.66 -16.06 -18.10
CA GLY A 145 16.90 -14.89 -17.25
C GLY A 145 16.79 -15.22 -15.77
N MET A 146 17.63 -14.57 -14.95
CA MET A 146 17.72 -14.83 -13.51
C MET A 146 16.37 -14.66 -12.77
N TYR A 147 15.52 -13.74 -13.23
CA TYR A 147 14.22 -13.45 -12.62
C TYR A 147 13.03 -14.04 -13.37
N TRP A 148 13.26 -14.95 -14.33
CA TRP A 148 12.18 -15.62 -15.05
C TRP A 148 11.47 -16.68 -14.21
N TYR A 149 12.19 -17.36 -13.30
CA TYR A 149 11.67 -18.42 -12.43
C TYR A 149 10.84 -19.46 -13.23
N THR A 150 9.61 -19.75 -12.79
CA THR A 150 8.70 -20.69 -13.45
C THR A 150 7.74 -19.91 -14.33
N ASN A 151 8.08 -19.80 -15.62
CA ASN A 151 7.26 -19.14 -16.64
C ASN A 151 6.93 -17.66 -16.33
N GLY A 152 7.90 -16.92 -15.81
CA GLY A 152 7.74 -15.52 -15.40
C GLY A 152 7.28 -15.32 -13.95
N TYR A 153 7.03 -16.39 -13.19
CA TYR A 153 6.48 -16.31 -11.83
C TYR A 153 7.37 -16.96 -10.77
N ASN A 154 7.65 -16.22 -9.71
CA ASN A 154 8.24 -16.76 -8.49
C ASN A 154 7.16 -17.39 -7.61
N LEU A 155 6.96 -18.70 -7.78
CA LEU A 155 5.94 -19.47 -7.03
C LEU A 155 6.20 -19.44 -5.51
N ILE A 156 7.45 -19.31 -5.07
CA ILE A 156 7.81 -19.20 -3.65
C ILE A 156 7.31 -17.87 -3.08
N ALA A 157 7.53 -16.77 -3.79
CA ALA A 157 7.04 -15.45 -3.39
C ALA A 157 5.50 -15.40 -3.36
N ILE A 158 4.85 -15.99 -4.36
CA ILE A 158 3.37 -16.08 -4.42
C ILE A 158 2.83 -16.91 -3.25
N ALA A 159 3.44 -18.06 -2.96
CA ALA A 159 3.04 -18.90 -1.83
C ALA A 159 3.21 -18.16 -0.49
N ALA A 160 4.35 -17.50 -0.27
CA ALA A 160 4.59 -16.71 0.94
C ALA A 160 3.56 -15.57 1.10
N LEU A 161 3.21 -14.89 0.00
CA LEU A 161 2.18 -13.85 -0.01
C LEU A 161 0.82 -14.42 0.40
N LEU A 162 0.36 -15.49 -0.26
CA LEU A 162 -0.94 -16.09 0.01
C LEU A 162 -1.05 -16.63 1.44
N LEU A 163 0.01 -17.27 1.94
CA LEU A 163 0.04 -17.81 3.31
C LEU A 163 0.05 -16.70 4.37
N ALA A 164 0.68 -15.56 4.10
CA ALA A 164 0.68 -14.42 5.02
C ALA A 164 -0.65 -13.64 5.01
N VAL A 165 -1.34 -13.59 3.86
CA VAL A 165 -2.64 -12.91 3.72
C VAL A 165 -3.78 -13.76 4.28
N ALA A 166 -3.71 -15.10 4.17
CA ALA A 166 -4.81 -15.99 4.54
C ALA A 166 -5.35 -15.77 5.98
N PRO A 167 -4.52 -15.56 7.03
CA PRO A 167 -4.99 -15.29 8.39
C PRO A 167 -5.77 -13.97 8.54
N CYS A 168 -5.56 -13.00 7.65
CA CYS A 168 -6.26 -11.71 7.67
C CYS A 168 -7.67 -11.80 7.06
N ILE A 169 -7.94 -12.80 6.22
CA ILE A 169 -9.21 -12.94 5.48
C ILE A 169 -10.41 -13.07 6.43
N PRO A 170 -10.40 -13.92 7.47
CA PRO A 170 -11.53 -14.04 8.38
C PRO A 170 -11.85 -12.72 9.10
N GLY A 171 -10.84 -11.98 9.57
CA GLY A 171 -11.02 -10.68 10.19
C GLY A 171 -11.60 -9.64 9.22
N PHE A 172 -11.10 -9.60 7.99
CA PHE A 172 -11.68 -8.76 6.93
C PHE A 172 -13.16 -9.07 6.70
N LEU A 173 -13.51 -10.36 6.52
CA LEU A 173 -14.88 -10.80 6.28
C LEU A 173 -15.84 -10.51 7.44
N TYR A 174 -15.33 -10.47 8.68
CA TYR A 174 -16.09 -10.00 9.82
C TYR A 174 -16.34 -8.49 9.74
N THR A 175 -15.31 -7.70 9.44
CA THR A 175 -15.41 -6.23 9.33
C THR A 175 -16.34 -5.78 8.21
N VAL A 176 -16.41 -6.51 7.09
CA VAL A 176 -17.39 -6.25 6.01
C VAL A 176 -18.77 -6.85 6.27
N GLY A 177 -18.99 -7.53 7.40
CA GLY A 177 -20.29 -8.06 7.82
C GLY A 177 -20.71 -9.39 7.18
N PHE A 178 -19.81 -10.07 6.44
CA PHE A 178 -20.07 -11.39 5.87
C PHE A 178 -20.02 -12.50 6.92
N LEU A 179 -19.13 -12.39 7.91
CA LEU A 179 -19.03 -13.33 9.03
C LEU A 179 -19.59 -12.70 10.31
N LYS A 180 -20.40 -13.47 11.05
CA LYS A 180 -21.00 -13.00 12.32
C LYS A 180 -20.12 -13.27 13.54
N LYS A 181 -19.17 -14.21 13.44
CA LYS A 181 -18.27 -14.59 14.53
C LYS A 181 -16.92 -14.99 13.96
N VAL A 182 -15.85 -14.50 14.56
CA VAL A 182 -14.46 -14.83 14.25
C VAL A 182 -13.69 -14.93 15.57
N PRO A 183 -12.76 -15.89 15.73
CA PRO A 183 -11.87 -15.94 16.88
C PRO A 183 -11.14 -14.61 17.10
N SER A 184 -11.04 -14.16 18.35
CA SER A 184 -10.39 -12.89 18.72
C SER A 184 -8.95 -12.78 18.20
N ILE A 185 -8.23 -13.90 18.12
CA ILE A 185 -6.87 -13.96 17.58
C ILE A 185 -6.82 -13.52 16.11
N LEU A 186 -7.79 -13.92 15.29
CA LEU A 186 -7.83 -13.58 13.86
C LEU A 186 -8.30 -12.15 13.62
N LEU A 187 -9.14 -11.63 14.53
CA LEU A 187 -9.48 -10.21 14.54
C LEU A 187 -8.25 -9.36 14.86
N ALA A 188 -7.49 -9.71 15.91
CA ALA A 188 -6.26 -9.01 16.28
C ALA A 188 -5.19 -9.06 15.18
N VAL A 189 -5.10 -10.18 14.46
CA VAL A 189 -4.24 -10.31 13.27
C VAL A 189 -4.68 -9.34 12.18
N TYR A 190 -5.99 -9.22 11.91
CA TYR A 190 -6.51 -8.28 10.93
C TYR A 190 -6.29 -6.81 11.34
N ASP A 191 -6.58 -6.46 12.60
CA ASP A 191 -6.36 -5.10 13.12
C ASP A 191 -4.88 -4.66 13.00
N ASN A 192 -3.97 -5.63 13.01
CA ASN A 192 -2.52 -5.44 12.84
C ASN A 192 -1.99 -5.99 11.51
N ALA A 193 -2.85 -6.09 10.48
CA ALA A 193 -2.55 -6.85 9.26
C ALA A 193 -1.27 -6.39 8.55
N TRP A 194 -0.94 -5.10 8.60
CA TRP A 194 0.32 -4.60 8.04
C TRP A 194 1.54 -5.25 8.70
N MET A 195 1.64 -5.17 10.03
CA MET A 195 2.80 -5.63 10.79
C MET A 195 2.90 -7.14 10.77
N PHE A 196 1.78 -7.82 10.99
CA PHE A 196 1.71 -9.28 10.90
C PHE A 196 2.11 -9.74 9.49
N GLY A 197 1.46 -9.20 8.46
CA GLY A 197 1.68 -9.60 7.08
C GLY A 197 3.11 -9.34 6.61
N PHE A 198 3.69 -8.19 6.95
CA PHE A 198 5.07 -7.85 6.65
C PHE A 198 6.06 -8.86 7.23
N LEU A 199 5.96 -9.16 8.53
CA LEU A 199 6.88 -10.08 9.21
C LEU A 199 6.64 -11.53 8.76
N ALA A 200 5.38 -11.96 8.68
CA ALA A 200 5.02 -13.32 8.30
C ALA A 200 5.46 -13.63 6.85
N ALA A 201 5.14 -12.77 5.89
CA ALA A 201 5.51 -12.99 4.48
C ALA A 201 7.02 -12.95 4.28
N GLY A 202 7.71 -11.98 4.92
CA GLY A 202 9.16 -11.89 4.85
C GLY A 202 9.83 -13.16 5.41
N PHE A 203 9.40 -13.62 6.58
CA PHE A 203 9.93 -14.84 7.19
C PHE A 203 9.62 -16.10 6.36
N MET A 204 8.38 -16.25 5.90
CA MET A 204 7.97 -17.39 5.06
C MET A 204 8.75 -17.42 3.75
N TYR A 205 8.89 -16.27 3.08
CA TYR A 205 9.66 -16.17 1.85
C TYR A 205 11.12 -16.53 2.07
N TRP A 206 11.75 -16.00 3.12
CA TRP A 206 13.12 -16.35 3.48
C TRP A 206 13.29 -17.85 3.73
N LEU A 207 12.42 -18.45 4.55
CA LEU A 207 12.47 -19.87 4.90
C LEU A 207 12.27 -20.75 3.66
N MET A 208 11.25 -20.48 2.86
CA MET A 208 10.98 -21.26 1.64
C MET A 208 12.11 -21.10 0.62
N PHE A 209 12.68 -19.90 0.49
CA PHE A 209 13.83 -19.68 -0.38
C PHE A 209 15.05 -20.51 0.06
N LEU A 210 15.30 -20.62 1.38
CA LEU A 210 16.37 -21.48 1.90
C LEU A 210 16.11 -22.98 1.68
N LEU A 211 14.87 -23.43 1.87
CA LEU A 211 14.51 -24.85 1.78
C LEU A 211 14.48 -25.37 0.34
N PHE A 212 13.97 -24.56 -0.60
CA PHE A 212 13.74 -25.00 -1.98
C PHE A 212 14.84 -24.58 -2.95
N ASN A 213 15.74 -23.65 -2.57
CA ASN A 213 16.65 -23.00 -3.53
C ASN A 213 18.15 -23.21 -3.28
N PHE A 214 18.55 -24.38 -2.75
CA PHE A 214 19.94 -24.87 -2.87
C PHE A 214 20.37 -25.22 -4.32
N GLY A 215 19.53 -24.95 -5.34
CA GLY A 215 19.72 -25.42 -6.71
C GLY A 215 19.63 -24.39 -7.85
N GLN A 216 19.32 -23.11 -7.60
CA GLN A 216 19.36 -22.08 -8.65
C GLN A 216 20.55 -21.14 -8.46
N GLY A 217 21.70 -21.58 -8.99
CA GLY A 217 22.74 -20.73 -9.55
C GLY A 217 23.22 -19.54 -8.71
N GLN A 218 24.12 -19.82 -7.76
CA GLN A 218 25.27 -18.94 -7.60
C GLN A 218 26.06 -18.94 -8.93
N SER A 219 25.67 -18.13 -9.91
CA SER A 219 26.50 -17.87 -11.09
C SER A 219 26.64 -16.38 -11.34
N SER A 220 27.24 -15.67 -10.38
CA SER A 220 28.02 -14.46 -10.68
C SER A 220 29.00 -14.15 -9.54
N THR A 221 29.81 -15.15 -9.15
CA THR A 221 31.03 -14.94 -8.35
C THR A 221 32.28 -15.38 -9.13
N ALA A 222 32.23 -15.34 -10.45
CA ALA A 222 33.37 -15.63 -11.30
C ALA A 222 33.54 -14.54 -12.35
N LYS A 223 34.26 -13.47 -11.96
CA LYS A 223 35.15 -12.60 -12.77
C LYS A 223 35.12 -11.16 -12.23
N ALA A 224 35.96 -10.92 -11.24
CA ALA A 224 36.58 -9.62 -11.01
C ALA A 224 37.95 -9.90 -10.37
N ASP A 225 38.83 -10.49 -11.17
CA ASP A 225 40.27 -10.23 -11.10
C ASP A 225 40.56 -9.10 -12.11
#